data_AF-A0A2M7XZ40-F1
#
_entry.id   AF-A0A2M7XZ40-F1
#
_cell.length_a   1.000
_cell.length_b   1.000
_cell.length_c   1.000
_cell.angle_alpha   90.00
_cell.angle_beta   90.00
_cell.angle_gamma   90.00
#
_symmetry.space_group_name_H-M   'P 1'
#
loop_
_entity.id
_entity.type
_entity.pdbx_description
1 polymer ?
#
loop_
_entity_poly.entity_id
_entity_poly.type
_entity_poly.pdbx_seq_one_letter_code
_entity_poly.pdbx_strand_id
1 'polypeptide(L)'
;MVFVTGISFVILAFLLRFQYSGHYLLPFLTLTAFCTLVIISRSKLKILLLMLSITFLAITFPKNYYAKAERNYPLVKSRVEKTLDKKLILKSDKFNIILKRNDDAPTPTGNEYRFFFLINGYEPQSDFLYKDSQKLVIFSEENAIDFKNFNTWEMSEFDYSKVKKTSHFSPDNKMTIYLLEK
;
A
#
# COMPACT_ATOMS: atom_id res chain seq x y z
N MET A 1 -27.69 -26.38 12.12
CA MET A 1 -27.37 -25.13 11.39
C MET A 1 -26.04 -24.52 11.80
N VAL A 2 -25.85 -24.11 13.06
CA VAL A 2 -24.62 -23.41 13.54
C VAL A 2 -23.31 -24.11 13.13
N PHE A 3 -23.24 -25.43 13.25
CA PHE A 3 -22.05 -26.23 12.90
C PHE A 3 -21.73 -26.22 11.40
N VAL A 4 -22.75 -26.28 10.55
CA VAL A 4 -22.60 -26.24 9.08
C VAL A 4 -22.13 -24.85 8.66
N THR A 5 -22.74 -23.78 9.18
CA THR A 5 -22.28 -22.41 8.95
C THR A 5 -20.84 -22.17 9.39
N GLY A 6 -20.42 -22.74 10.53
CA GLY A 6 -19.04 -22.62 11.02
C GLY A 6 -18.03 -23.30 10.09
N ILE A 7 -18.33 -24.50 9.59
CA ILE A 7 -17.45 -25.22 8.65
C ILE A 7 -17.40 -24.52 7.29
N SER A 8 -18.56 -24.14 6.74
CA SER A 8 -18.63 -23.37 5.49
C SER A 8 -17.83 -22.06 5.58
N PHE A 9 -17.82 -21.44 6.75
CA PHE A 9 -17.07 -20.22 7.01
C PHE A 9 -15.55 -20.44 7.06
N VAL A 10 -15.08 -21.50 7.72
CA VAL A 10 -13.65 -21.87 7.74
C VAL A 10 -13.15 -22.16 6.33
N ILE A 11 -13.95 -22.86 5.52
CA ILE A 11 -13.64 -23.15 4.12
C ILE A 11 -13.58 -21.85 3.31
N LEU A 12 -14.57 -20.97 3.45
CA LEU A 12 -14.59 -19.68 2.74
C LEU A 12 -13.38 -18.80 3.11
N ALA A 13 -13.07 -18.66 4.40
CA ALA A 13 -11.92 -17.90 4.87
C ALA A 13 -10.60 -18.49 4.34
N PHE A 14 -10.49 -19.81 4.27
CA PHE A 14 -9.32 -20.49 3.70
C PHE A 14 -9.18 -20.24 2.20
N LEU A 15 -10.28 -20.26 1.44
CA LEU A 15 -10.28 -19.99 0.00
C LEU A 15 -9.93 -18.52 -0.31
N LEU A 16 -10.42 -17.59 0.51
CA LEU A 16 -10.24 -16.14 0.27
C LEU A 16 -8.92 -15.57 0.79
N ARG A 17 -8.15 -16.32 1.60
CA ARG A 17 -6.94 -15.82 2.28
C ARG A 17 -5.85 -15.29 1.34
N PHE A 18 -5.87 -15.71 0.07
CA PHE A 18 -4.89 -15.30 -0.94
C PHE A 18 -5.41 -14.27 -1.94
N GLN A 19 -6.72 -13.99 -1.94
CA GLN A 19 -7.35 -13.12 -2.93
C GLN A 19 -7.60 -11.70 -2.42
N TYR A 20 -7.74 -11.51 -1.11
CA TYR A 20 -8.08 -10.23 -0.52
C TYR A 20 -7.14 -9.90 0.63
N SER A 21 -6.79 -8.61 0.76
CA SER A 21 -6.08 -8.13 1.95
C SER A 21 -6.88 -8.46 3.21
N GLY A 22 -6.19 -8.88 4.28
CA GLY A 22 -6.82 -9.38 5.50
C GLY A 22 -7.83 -8.42 6.16
N HIS A 23 -7.78 -7.11 5.88
CA HIS A 23 -8.76 -6.16 6.38
C HIS A 23 -10.17 -6.36 5.79
N TYR A 24 -10.31 -6.95 4.60
CA TYR A 24 -11.62 -7.31 4.05
C TYR A 24 -12.32 -8.44 4.82
N LEU A 25 -11.57 -9.19 5.64
CA LEU A 25 -12.11 -10.22 6.52
C LEU A 25 -12.63 -9.64 7.86
N LEU A 26 -12.47 -8.33 8.11
CA LEU A 26 -12.79 -7.73 9.41
C LEU A 26 -14.28 -7.83 9.81
N PRO A 27 -15.27 -7.57 8.93
CA PRO A 27 -16.69 -7.73 9.29
C PRO A 27 -17.00 -9.17 9.69
N PHE A 28 -16.40 -10.13 8.98
CA PHE A 28 -16.55 -11.56 9.21
C PHE A 28 -15.91 -11.99 10.52
N LEU A 29 -14.68 -11.56 10.81
CA LEU A 29 -14.01 -11.81 12.09
C LEU A 29 -14.84 -11.27 13.28
N THR A 30 -15.46 -10.11 13.10
CA THR A 30 -16.31 -9.48 14.11
C THR A 30 -17.57 -10.32 14.38
N LEU A 31 -18.22 -10.81 13.32
CA LEU A 31 -19.37 -11.70 13.44
C LEU A 31 -19.00 -13.02 14.13
N THR A 32 -17.88 -13.63 13.75
CA THR A 32 -17.40 -14.88 14.37
C THR A 32 -17.07 -14.67 15.83
N ALA A 33 -16.41 -13.57 16.20
CA ALA A 33 -16.12 -13.22 17.58
C ALA A 33 -17.42 -13.05 18.39
N PHE A 34 -18.41 -12.34 17.84
CA PHE A 34 -19.72 -12.16 18.47
C PHE A 34 -20.43 -13.50 18.71
N CYS A 35 -20.56 -14.33 17.68
CA CYS A 35 -21.18 -15.66 17.79
C CYS A 35 -20.46 -16.54 18.82
N THR A 36 -19.13 -16.49 18.85
CA THR A 36 -18.31 -17.22 19.83
C THR A 36 -18.63 -16.76 21.25
N LEU A 37 -18.71 -15.45 21.51
CA LEU A 37 -19.08 -14.91 22.82
C LEU A 37 -20.49 -15.33 23.26
N VAL A 38 -21.46 -15.36 22.35
CA VAL A 38 -22.82 -15.83 22.64
C VAL A 38 -22.84 -17.32 23.00
N ILE A 39 -22.04 -18.16 22.33
CA ILE A 39 -21.92 -19.58 22.67
C ILE A 39 -21.26 -19.75 24.05
N ILE A 40 -20.19 -18.99 24.32
CA ILE A 40 -19.49 -19.01 25.61
C ILE A 40 -20.43 -18.62 26.74
N SER A 41 -21.25 -17.58 26.57
CA SER A 41 -22.13 -17.08 27.63
C SER A 41 -23.21 -18.07 28.07
N ARG A 42 -23.62 -18.97 27.16
CA ARG A 42 -24.60 -20.05 27.43
C ARG A 42 -23.96 -21.34 27.94
N SER A 43 -22.63 -21.43 27.98
CA SER A 43 -21.92 -22.64 28.41
C SER A 43 -21.76 -22.70 29.93
N LYS A 44 -21.86 -23.90 30.51
CA LYS A 44 -21.47 -24.14 31.91
C LYS A 44 -19.97 -23.91 32.15
N LEU A 45 -19.16 -23.99 31.10
CA LEU A 45 -17.70 -23.80 31.11
C LEU A 45 -17.28 -22.39 30.66
N LYS A 46 -18.18 -21.40 30.75
CA LYS A 46 -17.97 -20.04 30.20
C LYS A 46 -16.62 -19.40 30.57
N ILE A 47 -16.17 -19.53 31.82
CA ILE A 47 -14.91 -18.94 32.28
C ILE A 47 -13.71 -19.62 31.60
N LEU A 48 -13.71 -20.96 31.54
CA LEU A 48 -12.66 -21.73 30.89
C LEU A 48 -12.59 -21.41 29.38
N LEU A 49 -13.73 -21.37 28.71
CA LEU A 49 -13.79 -21.05 27.28
C LEU A 49 -13.35 -19.61 26.98
N LEU A 50 -13.68 -18.66 27.86
CA LEU A 50 -13.20 -17.28 27.76
C LEU A 50 -11.68 -17.21 27.92
N MET A 51 -11.11 -17.88 28.92
CA MET A 51 -9.66 -17.93 29.15
C MET A 51 -8.91 -18.56 27.98
N LEU A 52 -9.44 -19.65 27.41
CA LEU A 52 -8.89 -20.28 26.21
C LEU A 52 -8.93 -19.32 25.02
N SER A 53 -10.04 -18.59 24.84
CA SER A 53 -10.19 -17.63 23.74
C SER A 53 -9.22 -16.46 23.85
N ILE A 54 -9.05 -15.89 25.05
CA ILE A 54 -8.07 -14.82 25.31
C ILE A 54 -6.65 -15.32 25.07
N THR A 55 -6.31 -16.50 25.59
CA THR A 55 -4.99 -17.12 25.38
C THR A 55 -4.73 -17.35 23.90
N PHE A 56 -5.70 -17.87 23.16
CA PHE A 56 -5.60 -18.09 21.73
C PHE A 56 -5.38 -16.78 20.98
N LEU A 57 -6.15 -15.72 21.28
CA LEU A 57 -5.97 -14.40 20.67
C LEU A 57 -4.60 -13.80 21.00
N ALA A 58 -4.10 -13.98 22.22
CA ALA A 58 -2.78 -13.48 22.62
C ALA A 58 -1.64 -14.18 21.86
N ILE A 59 -1.75 -15.49 21.64
CA ILE A 59 -0.76 -16.28 20.89
C ILE A 59 -0.84 -15.99 19.39
N THR A 60 -2.04 -15.83 18.85
CA THR A 60 -2.27 -15.58 17.42
C THR A 60 -2.28 -14.11 17.04
N PHE A 61 -2.03 -13.20 18.00
CA PHE A 61 -2.05 -11.77 17.77
C PHE A 61 -1.02 -11.39 16.69
N PRO A 62 -1.44 -10.72 15.60
CA PRO A 62 -0.56 -10.38 14.50
C PRO A 62 0.32 -9.17 14.86
N LYS A 63 1.35 -9.41 15.69
CA LYS A 63 2.29 -8.38 16.17
C LYS A 63 2.91 -7.57 15.02
N ASN A 64 3.06 -8.18 13.85
CA ASN A 64 3.61 -7.55 12.65
C ASN A 64 2.79 -6.35 12.14
N TYR A 65 1.46 -6.32 12.35
CA TYR A 65 0.65 -5.13 11.98
C TYR A 65 0.96 -3.90 12.84
N TYR A 66 1.57 -4.10 14.01
CA TYR A 66 1.99 -3.04 14.93
C TYR A 66 3.50 -2.79 14.86
N ALA A 67 4.20 -3.44 13.92
CA ALA A 67 5.58 -3.12 13.65
C ALA A 67 5.70 -1.67 13.16
N LYS A 68 6.89 -1.08 13.33
CA LYS A 68 7.16 0.26 12.78
C LYS A 68 6.91 0.21 11.26
N ALA A 69 6.08 1.12 10.78
CA ALA A 69 5.82 1.25 9.35
C ALA A 69 7.12 1.52 8.59
N GLU A 70 7.36 0.75 7.54
CA GLU A 70 8.54 0.92 6.69
C GLU A 70 8.54 2.30 5.99
N ARG A 71 7.35 2.77 5.59
CA ARG A 71 7.10 4.11 5.07
C ARG A 71 6.52 5.02 6.16
N ASN A 72 7.38 5.55 7.02
CA ASN A 72 6.96 6.52 8.03
C ASN A 72 6.97 7.97 7.49
N TYR A 73 6.17 8.85 8.10
CA TYR A 73 6.03 10.25 7.71
C TYR A 73 7.38 10.99 7.55
N PRO A 74 8.31 10.94 8.52
CA PRO A 74 9.61 11.62 8.39
C PRO A 74 10.41 11.17 7.17
N LEU A 75 10.40 9.86 6.88
CA LEU A 75 11.14 9.30 5.75
C LEU A 75 10.56 9.76 4.41
N VAL A 76 9.24 9.68 4.24
CA VAL A 76 8.57 10.11 2.99
C VAL A 76 8.78 11.61 2.78
N LYS A 77 8.61 12.42 3.85
CA LYS A 77 8.87 13.86 3.82
C LYS A 77 10.29 14.17 3.32
N SER A 78 11.30 13.54 3.94
CA SER A 78 12.70 13.77 3.60
C SER A 78 13.02 13.38 2.15
N ARG A 79 12.41 12.30 1.63
CA ARG A 79 12.57 11.89 0.22
C ARG A 79 12.01 12.92 -0.74
N VAL A 80 10.84 13.49 -0.45
CA VAL A 80 10.26 14.57 -1.26
C VAL A 80 11.11 15.82 -1.19
N GLU A 81 11.51 16.27 0.01
CA GLU A 81 12.38 17.44 0.18
C GLU A 81 13.68 17.31 -0.62
N LYS A 82 14.36 16.15 -0.54
CA LYS A 82 15.55 15.86 -1.36
C LYS A 82 15.27 15.88 -2.87
N THR A 83 14.06 15.53 -3.29
CA THR A 83 13.64 15.61 -4.71
C THR A 83 13.49 17.05 -5.15
N LEU A 84 12.87 17.88 -4.31
CA LEU A 84 12.68 19.30 -4.56
C LEU A 84 14.02 20.05 -4.58
N ASP A 85 14.96 19.70 -3.68
CA ASP A 85 16.31 20.27 -3.61
C ASP A 85 17.12 20.05 -4.89
N LYS A 86 16.87 18.94 -5.59
CA LYS A 86 17.50 18.66 -6.90
C LYS A 86 16.96 19.55 -8.03
N LYS A 87 15.88 20.30 -7.80
CA LYS A 87 15.25 21.20 -8.78
C LYS A 87 14.94 20.54 -10.13
N LEU A 88 14.65 19.24 -10.10
CA LEU A 88 14.26 18.45 -11.27
C LEU A 88 12.83 18.75 -11.73
N ILE A 89 12.02 19.28 -10.80
CA ILE A 89 10.62 19.65 -11.00
C ILE A 89 10.47 21.11 -10.57
N LEU A 90 9.78 21.89 -11.38
CA LEU A 90 9.37 23.27 -11.12
C LEU A 90 7.88 23.27 -10.73
N LYS A 91 7.46 24.29 -9.97
CA LYS A 91 6.05 24.43 -9.56
C LYS A 91 5.07 24.58 -10.73
N SER A 92 5.57 25.06 -11.87
CA SER A 92 4.79 25.21 -13.11
C SER A 92 4.73 23.95 -13.97
N ASP A 93 5.49 22.90 -13.63
CA ASP A 93 5.54 21.70 -14.43
C ASP A 93 4.22 20.92 -14.35
N LYS A 94 3.79 20.34 -15.47
CA LYS A 94 2.71 19.35 -15.49
C LYS A 94 3.31 17.98 -15.22
N PHE A 95 3.27 17.54 -13.97
CA PHE A 95 3.87 16.28 -13.56
C PHE A 95 2.89 15.38 -12.81
N ASN A 96 3.14 14.08 -12.88
CA ASN A 96 2.47 13.09 -12.06
C ASN A 96 3.47 12.30 -11.24
N ILE A 97 2.96 11.53 -10.27
CA ILE A 97 3.78 10.73 -9.36
C ILE A 97 3.28 9.30 -9.39
N ILE A 98 4.22 8.36 -9.37
CA ILE A 98 3.96 6.95 -9.09
C ILE A 98 4.97 6.39 -8.09
N LEU A 99 4.59 5.32 -7.42
CA LEU A 99 5.41 4.54 -6.50
C LEU A 99 5.53 3.10 -7.01
N LYS A 100 6.73 2.70 -7.41
CA LYS A 100 7.07 1.30 -7.64
C LYS A 100 7.53 0.68 -6.34
N ARG A 101 6.72 -0.22 -5.80
CA ARG A 101 7.04 -0.96 -4.57
C ARG A 101 7.82 -2.23 -4.91
N ASN A 102 8.56 -2.73 -3.92
CA ASN A 102 9.24 -4.03 -4.00
C ASN A 102 8.26 -5.21 -3.98
N ASP A 103 7.04 -5.02 -3.47
CA ASP A 103 5.97 -6.00 -3.55
C ASP A 103 5.14 -5.78 -4.83
N ASP A 104 4.50 -6.85 -5.33
CA ASP A 104 3.61 -6.84 -6.51
C ASP A 104 2.27 -6.11 -6.22
N ALA A 105 2.31 -5.07 -5.39
CA ALA A 105 1.14 -4.28 -5.05
C ALA A 105 0.58 -3.60 -6.31
N PRO A 106 -0.72 -3.78 -6.62
CA PRO A 106 -1.28 -3.42 -7.92
C PRO A 106 -1.49 -1.92 -8.14
N THR A 107 -1.27 -1.07 -7.14
CA THR A 107 -1.57 0.38 -7.21
C THR A 107 -0.31 1.22 -6.95
N PRO A 108 0.34 1.73 -8.00
CA PRO A 108 1.52 2.57 -7.88
C PRO A 108 1.20 4.06 -7.77
N THR A 109 0.08 4.50 -7.17
CA THR A 109 -0.32 5.94 -7.19
C THR A 109 0.54 6.86 -6.31
N GLY A 110 1.31 6.30 -5.36
CA GLY A 110 2.27 7.08 -4.56
C GLY A 110 1.66 8.25 -3.77
N ASN A 111 0.43 8.08 -3.28
CA ASN A 111 -0.36 9.11 -2.60
C ASN A 111 0.36 9.83 -1.46
N GLU A 112 1.18 9.12 -0.68
CA GLU A 112 1.98 9.71 0.37
C GLU A 112 2.95 10.76 -0.18
N TYR A 113 3.58 10.51 -1.32
CA TYR A 113 4.50 11.46 -1.96
C TYR A 113 3.73 12.64 -2.52
N ARG A 114 2.59 12.40 -3.19
CA ARG A 114 1.71 13.46 -3.72
C ARG A 114 1.31 14.46 -2.64
N PHE A 115 0.92 13.96 -1.46
CA PHE A 115 0.63 14.79 -0.29
C PHE A 115 1.81 15.70 0.07
N PHE A 116 3.03 15.17 0.13
CA PHE A 116 4.20 15.97 0.49
C PHE A 116 4.63 16.97 -0.59
N PHE A 117 4.39 16.70 -1.88
CA PHE A 117 4.57 17.72 -2.92
C PHE A 117 3.58 18.86 -2.74
N LEU A 118 2.30 18.54 -2.48
CA LEU A 118 1.24 19.54 -2.27
C LEU A 118 1.55 20.48 -1.11
N ILE A 119 1.98 19.97 0.05
CA ILE A 119 2.31 20.84 1.19
C ILE A 119 3.52 21.75 0.94
N ASN A 120 4.39 21.40 -0.02
CA ASN A 120 5.52 22.23 -0.45
C ASN A 120 5.15 23.19 -1.60
N GLY A 121 3.87 23.25 -1.97
CA GLY A 121 3.34 24.12 -3.02
C GLY A 121 3.68 23.66 -4.44
N TYR A 122 3.84 22.36 -4.64
CA TYR A 122 3.92 21.71 -5.94
C TYR A 122 2.63 20.94 -6.19
N GLU A 123 2.03 21.10 -7.37
CA GLU A 123 0.71 20.54 -7.68
C GLU A 123 0.83 19.37 -8.67
N PRO A 124 1.06 18.12 -8.20
CA PRO A 124 1.00 16.97 -9.08
C PRO A 124 -0.41 16.83 -9.65
N GLN A 125 -0.50 16.54 -10.95
CA GLN A 125 -1.78 16.31 -11.62
C GLN A 125 -2.48 15.08 -11.04
N SER A 126 -3.81 15.05 -11.12
CA SER A 126 -4.63 13.92 -10.65
C SER A 126 -4.15 12.57 -11.19
N ASP A 127 -4.43 11.49 -10.45
CA ASP A 127 -4.15 10.10 -10.85
C ASP A 127 -4.90 9.67 -12.14
N PHE A 128 -5.75 10.51 -12.71
CA PHE A 128 -6.44 10.26 -13.98
C PHE A 128 -5.82 11.02 -15.16
N LEU A 129 -4.81 11.85 -14.92
CA LEU A 129 -4.25 12.79 -15.91
C LEU A 129 -2.80 12.44 -16.31
N TYR A 130 -2.40 11.17 -16.19
CA TYR A 130 -1.07 10.70 -16.60
C TYR A 130 -0.75 10.99 -18.08
N LYS A 131 -1.76 10.89 -18.95
CA LYS A 131 -1.65 11.20 -20.38
C LYS A 131 -1.21 12.63 -20.66
N ASP A 132 -1.72 13.58 -19.88
CA ASP A 132 -1.48 15.02 -20.04
C ASP A 132 -0.20 15.49 -19.32
N SER A 133 0.41 14.62 -18.52
CA SER A 133 1.66 14.92 -17.81
C SER A 133 2.84 14.96 -18.77
N GLN A 134 3.65 16.01 -18.63
CA GLN A 134 4.93 16.18 -19.32
C GLN A 134 6.05 15.45 -18.58
N LYS A 135 5.96 15.38 -17.25
CA LYS A 135 6.92 14.70 -16.39
C LYS A 135 6.25 13.60 -15.55
N LEU A 136 6.96 12.51 -15.33
CA LEU A 136 6.56 11.45 -14.40
C LEU A 136 7.66 11.24 -13.37
N VAL A 137 7.30 11.36 -12.09
CA VAL A 137 8.18 11.11 -10.96
C VAL A 137 7.90 9.73 -10.41
N ILE A 138 8.89 8.85 -10.44
CA ILE A 138 8.75 7.47 -10.01
C ILE A 138 9.61 7.28 -8.77
N PHE A 139 8.95 7.07 -7.63
CA PHE A 139 9.60 6.62 -6.41
C PHE A 139 9.72 5.10 -6.48
N SER A 140 10.93 4.57 -6.60
CA SER A 140 11.21 3.13 -6.70
C SER A 140 11.83 2.58 -5.43
N GLU A 141 11.17 1.64 -4.78
CA GLU A 141 11.80 0.84 -3.70
C GLU A 141 12.79 -0.20 -4.26
N GLU A 142 12.78 -0.43 -5.57
CA GLU A 142 13.75 -1.26 -6.29
C GLU A 142 14.99 -0.42 -6.66
N ASN A 143 16.18 -1.03 -6.57
CA ASN A 143 17.45 -0.39 -6.93
C ASN A 143 17.50 0.03 -8.40
N ALA A 144 16.90 -0.78 -9.28
CA ALA A 144 16.82 -0.52 -10.72
C ALA A 144 15.46 -0.99 -11.26
N ILE A 145 14.71 -0.07 -11.86
CA ILE A 145 13.47 -0.42 -12.57
C ILE A 145 13.79 -1.00 -13.95
N ASP A 146 13.26 -2.19 -14.24
CA ASP A 146 13.16 -2.67 -15.61
C ASP A 146 11.91 -2.08 -16.29
N PHE A 147 12.10 -0.95 -16.97
CA PHE A 147 11.02 -0.26 -17.66
C PHE A 147 10.34 -1.10 -18.75
N LYS A 148 10.97 -2.17 -19.26
CA LYS A 148 10.32 -3.05 -20.25
C LYS A 148 9.26 -3.93 -19.60
N ASN A 149 9.49 -4.31 -18.35
CA ASN A 149 8.61 -5.18 -17.59
C ASN A 149 7.69 -4.40 -16.63
N PHE A 150 7.91 -3.10 -16.48
CA PHE A 150 7.08 -2.22 -15.66
C PHE A 150 5.82 -1.76 -16.40
N ASN A 151 4.93 -2.72 -16.69
CA ASN A 151 3.69 -2.50 -17.43
C ASN A 151 2.52 -2.20 -16.48
N THR A 152 2.37 -0.93 -16.10
CA THR A 152 1.20 -0.46 -15.33
C THR A 152 0.31 0.44 -16.18
N TRP A 153 -0.94 0.61 -15.74
CA TRP A 153 -1.87 1.51 -16.41
C TRP A 153 -1.32 2.95 -16.45
N GLU A 154 -0.70 3.42 -15.37
CA GLU A 154 -0.09 4.75 -15.28
C GLU A 154 1.05 4.94 -16.27
N MET A 155 1.92 3.94 -16.43
CA MET A 155 3.02 3.96 -17.41
C MET A 155 2.49 3.92 -18.85
N SER A 156 1.39 3.20 -19.08
CA SER A 156 0.72 3.13 -20.38
C SER A 156 0.04 4.45 -20.74
N GLU A 157 -0.72 5.06 -19.82
CA GLU A 157 -1.34 6.37 -20.02
C GLU A 157 -0.31 7.47 -20.16
N PHE A 158 0.75 7.43 -19.36
CA PHE A 158 1.88 8.34 -19.54
C PHE A 158 2.61 8.10 -20.87
N ASP A 159 2.42 6.98 -21.58
CA ASP A 159 3.06 6.71 -22.87
C ASP A 159 4.59 6.80 -22.81
N TYR A 160 5.20 5.82 -22.14
CA TYR A 160 6.67 5.69 -21.99
C TYR A 160 7.44 5.79 -23.31
N SER A 161 6.82 5.43 -24.45
CA SER A 161 7.46 5.51 -25.77
C SER A 161 7.83 6.94 -26.18
N LYS A 162 7.17 7.95 -25.59
CA LYS A 162 7.42 9.37 -25.84
C LYS A 162 8.50 9.98 -24.95
N VAL A 163 9.07 9.23 -24.02
CA VAL A 163 10.09 9.74 -23.09
C VAL A 163 11.37 10.08 -23.86
N LYS A 164 11.80 11.34 -23.78
CA LYS A 164 13.02 11.85 -24.41
C LYS A 164 14.18 11.93 -23.43
N LYS A 165 13.89 12.09 -22.14
CA LYS A 165 14.91 12.27 -21.11
C LYS A 165 14.54 11.54 -19.84
N THR A 166 15.53 10.84 -19.30
CA THR A 166 15.45 10.15 -18.02
C THR A 166 16.57 10.64 -17.13
N SER A 167 16.23 11.01 -15.90
CA SER A 167 17.21 11.27 -14.85
C SER A 167 16.83 10.49 -13.61
N HIS A 168 17.82 10.13 -12.79
CA HIS A 168 17.56 9.42 -11.54
C HIS A 168 18.56 9.82 -10.47
N PHE A 169 18.16 9.65 -9.21
CA PHE A 169 19.04 9.78 -8.06
C PHE A 169 18.47 8.97 -6.89
N SER A 170 19.33 8.57 -5.96
CA SER A 170 18.91 7.82 -4.77
C SER A 170 18.99 8.74 -3.54
N PRO A 171 17.84 9.18 -2.96
CA PRO A 171 17.85 9.96 -1.73
C PRO A 171 18.36 9.17 -0.52
N ASP A 172 18.28 7.84 -0.58
CA ASP A 172 18.77 6.89 0.42
C ASP A 172 18.99 5.50 -0.21
N ASN A 173 19.49 4.54 0.58
CA ASN A 173 19.83 3.19 0.10
C ASN A 173 18.62 2.29 -0.20
N LYS A 174 17.39 2.76 0.08
CA LYS A 174 16.15 1.99 -0.10
C LYS A 174 15.21 2.58 -1.16
N MET A 175 15.64 3.64 -1.83
CA MET A 175 14.79 4.35 -2.78
C MET A 175 15.64 4.93 -3.91
N THR A 176 15.22 4.68 -5.14
CA THR A 176 15.70 5.37 -6.33
C THR A 176 14.55 6.18 -6.91
N ILE A 177 14.80 7.45 -7.19
CA ILE A 177 13.79 8.34 -7.77
C ILE A 177 14.15 8.53 -9.23
N TYR A 178 13.22 8.20 -10.12
CA TYR A 178 13.33 8.45 -11.56
C TYR A 178 12.44 9.63 -11.95
N LEU A 179 12.94 10.44 -12.86
CA LEU A 179 12.18 11.47 -13.54
C LEU A 179 12.21 11.16 -15.03
N LEU A 180 11.03 10.94 -15.60
CA LEU A 180 10.82 10.76 -17.03
C LEU A 180 10.22 12.04 -17.63
N GLU A 181 10.77 12.53 -18.73
CA GLU A 181 10.30 13.72 -19.44
C GLU A 181 9.99 13.40 -20.91
N LYS A 182 8.81 13.81 -21.39
CA LYS A 182 8.38 13.71 -22.79
C LYS A 182 8.90 14.84 -23.67
#